data_AF-A0A1G6T5Q0-F1
#
_entry.id   AF-A0A1G6T5Q0-F1
#
_cell.length_a   1.000
_cell.length_b   1.000
_cell.length_c   1.000
_cell.angle_alpha   90.00
_cell.angle_beta   90.00
_cell.angle_gamma   90.00
#
_symmetry.space_group_name_H-M   'P 1'
#
loop_
_entity.id
_entity.type
_entity.pdbx_description
1 polymer ?
#
loop_
_entity_poly.entity_id
_entity_poly.type
_entity_poly.pdbx_seq_one_letter_code
_entity_poly.pdbx_strand_id
1 'polypeptide(L)'
;MSTVSSTASTIASTVASTTSASNAALQAAAQSIISGSTNSTMDVNSLVTALVNSKIAGQAATIAAEQSADNTEISAYGTLSAALSALQAAVLPLSNGSTISSFSTSLDGTGITATAGAGAVASSYSLNVQQIAQAQVLTSAAYTGPLVSAGTATMTLTVNGASTTISLNNSNSTVAGIASAINSASNNPGVTATVVNGADGAHLVLHSTSTGSSNGIGISIKDSNTSDALNGLSVTTAAGTAITSSSADSAALLANQSTIVSGTDPTTGLAGWKQSVAAQDAYLTVDNTGVTSSSNTVTTGVSGVTLNLTSAAIGTTQTLTVSQDTSTQSAQINNFVSLYNTLVTTMGTLTSYSSTSTSQGVLLGDPTLNVIRNQLASIVSSAVGTGTNAHTLGAIGITLQSDGSLSIDSDTLNNALANDQSTLSTLFNSTNGIAAQLNKNVTNYTSSTGIIQNRTDALNADLTSLSNQQTTLSTWQDQLTSMYNAQFTALNTLMATMNNNTQYLTQLFGGTNSAGALATAKS
;
A
#
# COMPACT_ATOMS: atom_id res chain seq x y z
N MET A 1 -8.95 15.17 -1.42
CA MET A 1 -8.67 16.26 -0.46
C MET A 1 -8.72 17.69 -1.05
N SER A 2 -8.67 17.93 -2.36
CA SER A 2 -8.65 19.31 -2.92
C SER A 2 -9.98 19.82 -3.52
N THR A 3 -11.00 18.96 -3.68
CA THR A 3 -12.24 19.32 -4.37
C THR A 3 -13.39 19.71 -3.44
N VAL A 4 -13.28 19.46 -2.13
CA VAL A 4 -14.40 19.64 -1.17
C VAL A 4 -14.31 20.99 -0.45
N SER A 5 -13.08 21.43 -0.12
CA SER A 5 -12.82 22.80 0.36
C SER A 5 -13.16 23.84 -0.69
N SER A 6 -13.00 23.52 -1.99
CA SER A 6 -13.42 24.40 -3.08
C SER A 6 -14.93 24.51 -3.18
N THR A 7 -15.69 23.45 -2.86
CA THR A 7 -17.17 23.46 -2.90
C THR A 7 -17.76 24.22 -1.72
N ALA A 8 -17.25 24.01 -0.50
CA ALA A 8 -17.69 24.79 0.68
C ALA A 8 -17.33 26.28 0.54
N SER A 9 -16.13 26.59 0.03
CA SER A 9 -15.72 27.97 -0.27
C SER A 9 -16.53 28.57 -1.43
N THR A 10 -16.91 27.79 -2.44
CA THR A 10 -17.81 28.27 -3.49
C THR A 10 -19.22 28.48 -2.94
N ILE A 11 -19.75 27.62 -2.07
CA ILE A 11 -21.09 27.77 -1.47
C ILE A 11 -21.16 28.99 -0.55
N ALA A 12 -20.18 29.19 0.34
CA ALA A 12 -20.09 30.40 1.16
C ALA A 12 -19.93 31.67 0.28
N SER A 13 -19.17 31.58 -0.81
CA SER A 13 -19.09 32.65 -1.80
C SER A 13 -20.39 32.83 -2.59
N THR A 14 -21.22 31.80 -2.73
CA THR A 14 -22.52 31.82 -3.42
C THR A 14 -23.60 32.43 -2.52
N VAL A 15 -23.56 32.17 -1.21
CA VAL A 15 -24.42 32.83 -0.21
C VAL A 15 -24.00 34.29 -0.04
N ALA A 16 -22.70 34.58 0.07
CA ALA A 16 -22.20 35.95 0.13
C ALA A 16 -22.46 36.73 -1.17
N SER A 17 -22.35 36.09 -2.34
CA SER A 17 -22.67 36.70 -3.63
C SER A 17 -24.18 36.87 -3.83
N THR A 18 -25.03 35.98 -3.31
CA THR A 18 -26.49 36.17 -3.35
C THR A 18 -26.96 37.25 -2.37
N THR A 19 -26.36 37.40 -1.19
CA THR A 19 -26.63 38.55 -0.31
C THR A 19 -26.07 39.86 -0.87
N SER A 20 -24.89 39.83 -1.50
CA SER A 20 -24.29 41.01 -2.13
C SER A 20 -25.03 41.42 -3.41
N ALA A 21 -25.47 40.45 -4.21
CA ALA A 21 -26.34 40.68 -5.38
C ALA A 21 -27.72 41.17 -4.93
N SER A 22 -28.27 40.67 -3.82
CA SER A 22 -29.53 41.18 -3.26
C SER A 22 -29.38 42.61 -2.75
N ASN A 23 -28.28 42.96 -2.06
CA ASN A 23 -28.00 44.33 -1.61
C ASN A 23 -27.68 45.28 -2.76
N ALA A 24 -27.01 44.81 -3.82
CA ALA A 24 -26.76 45.57 -5.04
C ALA A 24 -28.06 45.77 -5.84
N ALA A 25 -28.91 44.76 -5.92
CA ALA A 25 -30.23 44.85 -6.54
C ALA A 25 -31.19 45.75 -5.75
N LEU A 26 -31.13 45.73 -4.41
CA LEU A 26 -31.83 46.68 -3.53
C LEU A 26 -31.34 48.13 -3.73
N GLN A 27 -30.03 48.34 -3.88
CA GLN A 27 -29.48 49.67 -4.19
C GLN A 27 -29.84 50.14 -5.60
N ALA A 28 -29.82 49.26 -6.60
CA ALA A 28 -30.23 49.58 -7.97
C ALA A 28 -31.74 49.87 -8.06
N ALA A 29 -32.57 49.08 -7.37
CA ALA A 29 -34.01 49.31 -7.27
C ALA A 29 -34.34 50.60 -6.51
N ALA A 30 -33.64 50.88 -5.40
CA ALA A 30 -33.78 52.14 -4.67
C ALA A 30 -33.37 53.35 -5.54
N GLN A 31 -32.25 53.25 -6.27
CA GLN A 31 -31.84 54.28 -7.23
C GLN A 31 -32.81 54.42 -8.40
N SER A 32 -33.43 53.33 -8.86
CA SER A 32 -34.43 53.35 -9.94
C SER A 32 -35.77 53.95 -9.51
N ILE A 33 -36.22 53.72 -8.27
CA ILE A 33 -37.43 54.35 -7.72
C ILE A 33 -37.19 55.86 -7.53
N ILE A 34 -36.00 56.24 -7.06
CA ILE A 34 -35.58 57.65 -6.93
C ILE A 34 -35.44 58.31 -8.31
N SER A 35 -34.99 57.59 -9.34
CA SER A 35 -34.85 58.09 -10.72
C SER A 35 -36.18 58.13 -11.49
N GLY A 36 -37.23 57.49 -10.97
CA GLY A 36 -38.58 57.51 -11.54
C GLY A 36 -39.27 58.87 -11.47
N SER A 37 -38.78 59.81 -10.65
CA SER A 37 -39.25 61.21 -10.65
C SER A 37 -38.65 62.04 -11.79
N THR A 38 -37.70 61.50 -12.55
CA THR A 38 -37.02 62.18 -13.66
C THR A 38 -36.94 61.28 -14.90
N ASN A 39 -38.10 60.98 -15.50
CA ASN A 39 -38.25 60.54 -16.90
C ASN A 39 -37.33 59.39 -17.39
N SER A 40 -36.85 58.53 -16.48
CA SER A 40 -35.91 57.44 -16.78
C SER A 40 -36.52 56.09 -16.42
N THR A 41 -36.31 55.12 -17.30
CA THR A 41 -36.90 53.77 -17.28
C THR A 41 -36.64 53.05 -15.96
N MET A 42 -37.71 52.62 -15.28
CA MET A 42 -37.65 51.80 -14.07
C MET A 42 -36.85 50.51 -14.36
N ASP A 43 -35.78 50.24 -13.60
CA ASP A 43 -35.05 48.97 -13.61
C ASP A 43 -35.85 47.92 -12.86
N VAL A 44 -36.90 47.46 -13.53
CA VAL A 44 -37.80 46.41 -13.08
C VAL A 44 -37.01 45.12 -12.81
N ASN A 45 -35.93 44.86 -13.54
CA ASN A 45 -35.19 43.62 -13.43
C ASN A 45 -34.46 43.50 -12.07
N SER A 46 -33.81 44.57 -11.61
CA SER A 46 -33.17 44.58 -10.29
C SER A 46 -34.18 44.53 -9.14
N LEU A 47 -35.32 45.24 -9.25
CA LEU A 47 -36.38 45.20 -8.24
C LEU A 47 -37.03 43.82 -8.13
N VAL A 48 -37.33 43.17 -9.26
CA VAL A 48 -37.87 41.81 -9.30
C VAL A 48 -36.87 40.83 -8.66
N THR A 49 -35.59 40.93 -9.01
CA THR A 49 -34.53 40.09 -8.43
C THR A 49 -34.45 40.26 -6.91
N ALA A 50 -34.47 41.49 -6.41
CA ALA A 50 -34.43 41.76 -4.97
C ALA A 50 -35.65 41.20 -4.22
N LEU A 51 -36.86 41.34 -4.78
CA LEU A 51 -38.10 40.84 -4.20
C LEU A 51 -38.12 39.30 -4.14
N VAL A 52 -37.70 38.66 -5.23
CA VAL A 52 -37.64 37.20 -5.33
C VAL A 52 -36.60 36.63 -4.36
N ASN A 53 -35.39 37.19 -4.32
CA ASN A 53 -34.35 36.74 -3.39
C ASN A 53 -34.77 36.90 -1.94
N SER A 54 -35.38 38.03 -1.58
CA SER A 54 -35.92 38.26 -0.24
C SER A 54 -36.98 37.21 0.15
N LYS A 55 -37.80 36.79 -0.82
CA LYS A 55 -38.85 35.78 -0.59
C LYS A 55 -38.30 34.39 -0.30
N ILE A 56 -37.18 34.01 -0.91
CA ILE A 56 -36.61 32.66 -0.81
C ILE A 56 -35.45 32.54 0.18
N ALA A 57 -34.87 33.67 0.63
CA ALA A 57 -33.61 33.73 1.37
C ALA A 57 -33.59 32.83 2.63
N GLY A 58 -34.69 32.79 3.39
CA GLY A 58 -34.77 31.98 4.60
C GLY A 58 -34.66 30.48 4.32
N GLN A 59 -35.43 29.97 3.36
CA GLN A 59 -35.40 28.55 2.99
C GLN A 59 -34.07 28.17 2.34
N ALA A 60 -33.52 29.03 1.48
CA ALA A 60 -32.21 28.82 0.88
C ALA A 60 -31.10 28.74 1.93
N ALA A 61 -31.16 29.61 2.95
CA ALA A 61 -30.21 29.60 4.06
C ALA A 61 -30.31 28.32 4.91
N THR A 62 -31.52 27.83 5.19
CA THR A 62 -31.71 26.56 5.92
C THR A 62 -31.12 25.39 5.16
N ILE A 63 -31.47 25.23 3.87
CA ILE A 63 -30.96 24.13 3.03
C ILE A 63 -29.43 24.18 2.96
N ALA A 64 -28.86 25.37 2.75
CA ALA A 64 -27.40 25.53 2.70
C ALA A 64 -26.72 25.20 4.04
N ALA A 65 -27.36 25.53 5.17
CA ALA A 65 -26.85 25.19 6.50
C ALA A 65 -26.88 23.67 6.75
N GLU A 66 -27.97 22.99 6.38
CA GLU A 66 -28.11 21.53 6.49
C GLU A 66 -27.10 20.82 5.58
N GLN A 67 -26.96 21.24 4.31
CA GLN A 67 -25.94 20.71 3.41
C GLN A 67 -24.52 20.88 3.97
N SER A 68 -24.23 22.03 4.59
CA SER A 68 -22.94 22.27 5.22
C SER A 68 -22.72 21.38 6.44
N ALA A 69 -23.76 21.13 7.23
CA ALA A 69 -23.71 20.25 8.39
C ALA A 69 -23.42 18.80 7.96
N ASP A 70 -24.18 18.25 7.01
CA ASP A 70 -24.00 16.89 6.50
C ASP A 70 -22.61 16.67 5.90
N ASN A 71 -22.12 17.61 5.09
CA ASN A 71 -20.77 17.51 4.53
C ASN A 71 -19.68 17.51 5.62
N THR A 72 -19.91 18.26 6.69
CA THR A 72 -18.99 18.34 7.83
C THR A 72 -19.04 17.04 8.64
N GLU A 73 -20.23 16.47 8.87
CA GLU A 73 -20.39 15.14 9.49
C GLU A 73 -19.72 14.04 8.67
N ILE A 74 -19.94 13.99 7.35
CA ILE A 74 -19.29 13.02 6.44
C ILE A 74 -17.76 13.14 6.55
N SER A 75 -17.23 14.36 6.59
CA SER A 75 -15.79 14.59 6.74
C SER A 75 -15.27 14.11 8.11
N ALA A 76 -16.05 14.30 9.18
CA ALA A 76 -15.73 13.80 10.51
C ALA A 76 -15.73 12.26 10.55
N TYR A 77 -16.71 11.61 9.93
CA TYR A 77 -16.75 10.15 9.77
C TYR A 77 -15.58 9.62 8.94
N GLY A 78 -15.18 10.34 7.89
CA GLY A 78 -13.97 10.03 7.12
C GLY A 78 -12.70 10.08 7.98
N THR A 79 -12.59 11.09 8.85
CA THR A 79 -11.47 11.23 9.80
C THR A 79 -11.45 10.10 10.83
N LEU A 80 -12.61 9.74 11.38
CA LEU A 80 -12.76 8.62 12.30
C LEU A 80 -12.40 7.28 11.63
N SER A 81 -12.89 7.04 10.41
CA SER A 81 -12.59 5.84 9.63
C SER A 81 -11.09 5.70 9.34
N ALA A 82 -10.42 6.82 9.01
CA ALA A 82 -8.97 6.84 8.82
C ALA A 82 -8.22 6.50 10.11
N ALA A 83 -8.61 7.08 11.26
CA ALA A 83 -7.99 6.77 12.55
C ALA A 83 -8.21 5.31 12.97
N LEU A 84 -9.40 4.76 12.75
CA LEU A 84 -9.71 3.35 12.98
C LEU A 84 -8.87 2.44 12.08
N SER A 85 -8.72 2.78 10.80
CA SER A 85 -7.89 2.03 9.85
C SER A 85 -6.41 2.06 10.24
N ALA A 86 -5.91 3.19 10.75
CA ALA A 86 -4.55 3.29 11.28
C ALA A 86 -4.36 2.41 12.52
N LEU A 87 -5.31 2.40 13.46
CA LEU A 87 -5.30 1.47 14.58
C LEU A 87 -5.33 0.01 14.10
N GLN A 88 -6.14 -0.31 13.10
CA GLN A 88 -6.23 -1.65 12.52
C GLN A 88 -4.87 -2.14 12.03
N ALA A 89 -4.15 -1.30 11.28
CA ALA A 89 -2.81 -1.61 10.79
C ALA A 89 -1.83 -1.87 11.94
N ALA A 90 -1.95 -1.14 13.07
CA ALA A 90 -1.12 -1.32 14.24
C ALA A 90 -1.40 -2.63 14.99
N VAL A 91 -2.66 -3.05 15.08
CA VAL A 91 -3.03 -4.28 15.80
C VAL A 91 -2.87 -5.53 14.94
N LEU A 92 -2.78 -5.42 13.61
CA LEU A 92 -2.74 -6.58 12.73
C LEU A 92 -1.56 -7.54 13.02
N PRO A 93 -0.30 -7.09 13.18
CA PRO A 93 0.82 -7.96 13.52
C PRO A 93 0.73 -8.58 14.92
N LEU A 94 -0.03 -7.97 15.83
CA LEU A 94 -0.34 -8.51 17.16
C LEU A 94 -1.55 -9.45 17.13
N SER A 95 -2.45 -9.28 16.16
CA SER A 95 -3.74 -9.98 16.10
C SER A 95 -3.62 -11.45 15.72
N ASN A 96 -2.53 -11.86 15.08
CA ASN A 96 -2.30 -13.25 14.67
C ASN A 96 -1.26 -13.95 15.57
N GLY A 97 -0.72 -13.26 16.58
CA GLY A 97 0.31 -13.75 17.48
C GLY A 97 1.71 -13.88 16.89
N SER A 98 1.91 -13.62 15.58
CA SER A 98 3.20 -13.89 14.92
C SER A 98 4.33 -13.01 15.46
N THR A 99 4.03 -11.74 15.75
CA THR A 99 4.99 -10.79 16.34
C THR A 99 5.32 -11.16 17.77
N ILE A 100 4.38 -11.74 18.52
CA ILE A 100 4.62 -12.16 19.89
C ILE A 100 5.48 -13.43 19.91
N SER A 101 5.34 -14.30 18.92
CA SER A 101 6.19 -15.49 18.77
C SER A 101 7.50 -15.26 18.00
N SER A 102 7.90 -14.02 17.71
CA SER A 102 9.10 -13.75 16.92
C SER A 102 10.38 -14.02 17.71
N PHE A 103 11.35 -14.64 17.04
CA PHE A 103 12.69 -14.89 17.56
C PHE A 103 13.70 -14.04 16.79
N SER A 104 14.71 -13.60 17.52
CA SER A 104 15.91 -12.96 17.01
C SER A 104 17.07 -13.93 17.06
N THR A 105 18.06 -13.71 16.20
CA THR A 105 19.31 -14.48 16.19
C THR A 105 20.50 -13.56 16.33
N SER A 106 21.48 -13.95 17.14
CA SER A 106 22.77 -13.29 17.28
C SER A 106 23.90 -14.30 17.07
N LEU A 107 25.00 -13.85 16.48
CA LEU A 107 26.20 -14.64 16.20
C LEU A 107 27.41 -13.91 16.76
N ASP A 108 28.37 -14.65 17.30
CA ASP A 108 29.60 -14.11 17.89
C ASP A 108 30.78 -13.99 16.91
N GLY A 109 30.60 -14.38 15.65
CA GLY A 109 31.63 -14.36 14.61
C GLY A 109 31.21 -13.68 13.31
N THR A 110 31.93 -14.00 12.23
CA THR A 110 31.69 -13.42 10.90
C THR A 110 31.44 -14.50 9.86
N GLY A 111 30.79 -14.11 8.77
CA GLY A 111 30.58 -14.97 7.61
C GLY A 111 29.38 -15.91 7.70
N ILE A 112 28.67 -15.92 8.83
CA ILE A 112 27.34 -16.52 8.96
C ILE A 112 26.36 -15.39 9.24
N THR A 113 25.21 -15.39 8.58
CA THR A 113 24.03 -14.65 9.06
C THR A 113 22.91 -15.65 9.32
N ALA A 114 22.08 -15.37 10.32
CA ALA A 114 20.96 -16.22 10.66
C ALA A 114 19.67 -15.41 10.68
N THR A 115 18.56 -16.06 10.35
CA THR A 115 17.21 -15.54 10.57
C THR A 115 16.38 -16.63 11.22
N ALA A 116 15.63 -16.28 12.27
CA ALA A 116 14.69 -17.18 12.89
C ALA A 116 13.28 -16.93 12.35
N GLY A 117 12.58 -18.01 12.03
CA GLY A 117 11.20 -18.04 11.57
C GLY A 117 10.31 -18.88 12.49
N ALA A 118 9.17 -19.31 11.96
CA ALA A 118 8.25 -20.15 12.71
C ALA A 118 8.90 -21.49 13.09
N GLY A 119 8.69 -21.93 14.34
CA GLY A 119 9.25 -23.17 14.86
C GLY A 119 10.67 -23.04 15.43
N ALA A 120 11.27 -21.84 15.40
CA ALA A 120 12.50 -21.58 16.13
C ALA A 120 12.28 -21.76 17.63
N VAL A 121 13.32 -22.23 18.31
CA VAL A 121 13.34 -22.43 19.77
C VAL A 121 14.48 -21.62 20.34
N ALA A 122 14.23 -20.90 21.44
CA ALA A 122 15.27 -20.16 22.13
C ALA A 122 16.32 -21.13 22.69
N SER A 123 17.55 -21.02 22.18
CA SER A 123 18.71 -21.83 22.58
C SER A 123 19.98 -21.22 21.99
N SER A 124 21.12 -21.64 22.52
CA SER A 124 22.43 -21.43 21.89
C SER A 124 22.85 -22.70 21.14
N TYR A 125 23.43 -22.54 19.96
CA TYR A 125 23.92 -23.61 19.09
C TYR A 125 25.38 -23.33 18.71
N SER A 126 26.23 -24.34 18.78
CA SER A 126 27.61 -24.27 18.30
C SER A 126 27.65 -24.63 16.81
N LEU A 127 28.01 -23.66 15.96
CA LEU A 127 28.14 -23.80 14.52
C LEU A 127 29.61 -23.89 14.13
N ASN A 128 29.97 -24.87 13.29
CA ASN A 128 31.30 -24.93 12.69
C ASN A 128 31.19 -25.23 11.19
N VAL A 129 31.54 -24.25 10.36
CA VAL A 129 31.49 -24.38 8.90
C VAL A 129 32.84 -24.90 8.41
N GLN A 130 32.85 -26.03 7.72
CA GLN A 130 34.08 -26.61 7.17
C GLN A 130 34.16 -26.40 5.65
N GLN A 131 33.01 -26.28 4.99
CA GLN A 131 32.93 -26.09 3.56
C GLN A 131 31.66 -25.33 3.18
N ILE A 132 31.74 -24.45 2.18
CA ILE A 132 30.58 -23.79 1.57
C ILE A 132 30.21 -24.43 0.23
N ALA A 133 28.96 -24.27 -0.19
CA ALA A 133 28.50 -24.75 -1.47
C ALA A 133 29.12 -23.91 -2.59
N GLN A 134 29.61 -24.57 -3.64
CA GLN A 134 30.18 -23.93 -4.83
C GLN A 134 29.44 -24.40 -6.08
N ALA A 135 29.37 -23.52 -7.09
CA ALA A 135 28.84 -23.82 -8.40
C ALA A 135 29.97 -24.23 -9.34
N GLN A 136 29.70 -25.17 -10.27
CA GLN A 136 30.74 -25.63 -11.18
C GLN A 136 31.14 -24.54 -12.16
N VAL A 137 32.44 -24.47 -12.44
CA VAL A 137 32.99 -23.67 -13.55
C VAL A 137 33.82 -24.57 -14.45
N LEU A 138 33.45 -24.61 -15.72
CA LEU A 138 34.18 -25.32 -16.77
C LEU A 138 34.81 -24.31 -17.72
N THR A 139 36.07 -24.53 -18.09
CA THR A 139 36.79 -23.73 -19.08
C THR A 139 37.24 -24.63 -20.21
N SER A 140 36.88 -24.32 -21.45
CA SER A 140 37.23 -25.15 -22.59
C SER A 140 38.71 -25.04 -22.97
N ALA A 141 39.19 -25.92 -23.83
CA ALA A 141 40.39 -25.67 -24.63
C ALA A 141 40.25 -24.37 -25.47
N ALA A 142 41.37 -23.86 -25.97
CA ALA A 142 41.39 -22.66 -26.81
C ALA A 142 41.01 -22.99 -28.26
N TYR A 143 40.20 -22.12 -28.87
CA TYR A 143 39.81 -22.23 -30.27
C TYR A 143 40.04 -20.90 -31.02
N THR A 144 40.51 -20.98 -32.26
CA THR A 144 40.83 -19.81 -33.11
C THR A 144 39.87 -19.63 -34.28
N GLY A 145 38.95 -20.58 -34.51
CA GLY A 145 38.02 -20.61 -35.63
C GLY A 145 36.68 -21.25 -35.28
N PRO A 146 35.82 -21.52 -36.28
CA PRO A 146 34.57 -22.25 -36.08
C PRO A 146 34.84 -23.71 -35.67
N LEU A 147 34.00 -24.24 -34.78
CA LEU A 147 34.11 -25.60 -34.23
C LEU A 147 33.38 -26.65 -35.09
N VAL A 148 32.51 -26.21 -35.99
CA VAL A 148 31.80 -27.05 -36.99
C VAL A 148 32.30 -26.66 -38.37
N SER A 149 32.83 -27.63 -39.12
CA SER A 149 33.42 -27.39 -40.44
C SER A 149 32.36 -27.32 -41.56
N ALA A 150 31.34 -28.18 -41.50
CA ALA A 150 30.20 -28.17 -42.41
C ALA A 150 28.98 -28.90 -41.82
N GLY A 151 27.77 -28.46 -42.19
CA GLY A 151 26.51 -29.12 -41.81
C GLY A 151 25.94 -28.63 -40.48
N THR A 152 25.17 -29.49 -39.82
CA THR A 152 24.49 -29.18 -38.56
C THR A 152 24.89 -30.17 -37.47
N ALA A 153 25.15 -29.67 -36.28
CA ALA A 153 25.39 -30.46 -35.07
C ALA A 153 24.38 -30.07 -33.98
N THR A 154 24.17 -30.95 -33.02
CA THR A 154 23.33 -30.65 -31.85
C THR A 154 24.13 -30.83 -30.57
N MET A 155 24.07 -29.83 -29.70
CA MET A 155 24.66 -29.83 -28.37
C MET A 155 23.53 -29.94 -27.34
N THR A 156 23.52 -31.01 -26.56
CA THR A 156 22.59 -31.18 -25.44
C THR A 156 23.31 -30.83 -24.15
N LEU A 157 22.85 -29.77 -23.49
CA LEU A 157 23.35 -29.27 -22.22
C LEU A 157 22.45 -29.81 -21.10
N THR A 158 23.05 -30.36 -20.04
CA THR A 158 22.33 -30.97 -18.92
C THR A 158 22.89 -30.48 -17.58
N VAL A 159 22.02 -30.13 -16.64
CA VAL A 159 22.36 -29.86 -15.24
C VAL A 159 21.34 -30.55 -14.36
N ASN A 160 21.79 -31.40 -13.42
CA ASN A 160 20.93 -32.10 -12.46
C ASN A 160 19.68 -32.77 -13.10
N GLY A 161 19.85 -33.41 -14.26
CA GLY A 161 18.80 -34.09 -15.00
C GLY A 161 17.91 -33.20 -15.90
N ALA A 162 17.91 -31.88 -15.71
CA ALA A 162 17.27 -30.94 -16.64
C ALA A 162 18.17 -30.74 -17.87
N SER A 163 17.59 -30.72 -19.07
CA SER A 163 18.37 -30.61 -20.31
C SER A 163 17.74 -29.69 -21.35
N THR A 164 18.59 -29.06 -22.16
CA THR A 164 18.20 -28.34 -23.38
C THR A 164 19.06 -28.78 -24.55
N THR A 165 18.49 -28.74 -25.75
CA THR A 165 19.25 -29.04 -26.98
C THR A 165 19.38 -27.78 -27.82
N ILE A 166 20.60 -27.51 -28.25
CA ILE A 166 21.01 -26.34 -29.00
C ILE A 166 21.50 -26.79 -30.37
N SER A 167 20.87 -26.27 -31.41
CA SER A 167 21.28 -26.53 -32.79
C SER A 167 22.44 -25.62 -33.18
N LEU A 168 23.51 -26.21 -33.69
CA LEU A 168 24.72 -25.55 -34.14
C LEU A 168 24.91 -25.74 -35.65
N ASN A 169 25.32 -24.68 -36.33
CA ASN A 169 25.60 -24.65 -37.77
C ASN A 169 26.69 -23.59 -38.06
N ASN A 170 27.03 -23.39 -39.32
CA ASN A 170 28.07 -22.43 -39.73
C ASN A 170 27.82 -20.97 -39.28
N SER A 171 26.60 -20.57 -38.93
CA SER A 171 26.28 -19.21 -38.47
C SER A 171 26.51 -18.99 -36.97
N ASN A 172 26.63 -20.06 -36.17
CA ASN A 172 26.80 -19.97 -34.71
C ASN A 172 27.85 -20.95 -34.14
N SER A 173 28.70 -21.54 -34.99
CA SER A 173 29.70 -22.54 -34.60
C SER A 173 31.00 -21.98 -34.01
N THR A 174 31.13 -20.66 -33.85
CA THR A 174 32.28 -20.08 -33.11
C THR A 174 32.05 -20.15 -31.60
N VAL A 175 33.12 -20.04 -30.80
CA VAL A 175 32.99 -19.99 -29.32
C VAL A 175 32.00 -18.91 -28.85
N ALA A 176 32.03 -17.73 -29.47
CA ALA A 176 31.08 -16.65 -29.19
C ALA A 176 29.65 -16.97 -29.65
N GLY A 177 29.49 -17.63 -30.80
CA GLY A 177 28.20 -18.11 -31.28
C GLY A 177 27.59 -19.13 -30.33
N ILE A 178 28.38 -20.10 -29.87
CA ILE A 178 27.98 -21.15 -28.93
C ILE A 178 27.60 -20.53 -27.57
N ALA A 179 28.41 -19.61 -27.03
CA ALA A 179 28.09 -18.92 -25.79
C ALA A 179 26.76 -18.17 -25.87
N SER A 180 26.54 -17.45 -26.98
CA SER A 180 25.29 -16.72 -27.24
C SER A 180 24.10 -17.67 -27.36
N ALA A 181 24.29 -18.82 -28.03
CA ALA A 181 23.26 -19.84 -28.19
C ALA A 181 22.88 -20.50 -26.86
N ILE A 182 23.84 -20.75 -25.97
CA ILE A 182 23.58 -21.24 -24.60
C ILE A 182 22.76 -20.22 -23.83
N ASN A 183 23.20 -18.96 -23.78
CA ASN A 183 22.51 -17.91 -23.01
C ASN A 183 21.12 -17.59 -23.55
N SER A 184 20.87 -17.81 -24.84
CA SER A 184 19.58 -17.53 -25.48
C SER A 184 18.64 -18.75 -25.55
N ALA A 185 19.07 -19.91 -25.04
CA ALA A 185 18.25 -21.12 -25.06
C ALA A 185 17.04 -20.98 -24.12
N SER A 186 15.82 -21.13 -24.66
CA SER A 186 14.57 -20.93 -23.91
C SER A 186 14.40 -21.86 -22.70
N ASN A 187 14.98 -23.07 -22.77
CA ASN A 187 14.94 -24.07 -21.69
C ASN A 187 16.30 -24.27 -21.04
N ASN A 188 17.14 -23.22 -20.96
CA ASN A 188 18.46 -23.32 -20.36
C ASN A 188 18.38 -23.91 -18.92
N PRO A 189 19.07 -25.04 -18.63
CA PRO A 189 18.97 -25.75 -17.36
C PRO A 189 19.70 -25.08 -16.19
N GLY A 190 20.15 -23.83 -16.35
CA GLY A 190 20.86 -23.07 -15.31
C GLY A 190 22.36 -22.96 -15.59
N VAL A 191 22.75 -22.63 -16.81
CA VAL A 191 24.15 -22.42 -17.22
C VAL A 191 24.29 -21.06 -17.88
N THR A 192 25.26 -20.28 -17.42
CA THR A 192 25.68 -19.06 -18.13
C THR A 192 26.99 -19.33 -18.85
N ALA A 193 27.07 -18.85 -20.09
CA ALA A 193 28.25 -19.00 -20.94
C ALA A 193 28.89 -17.64 -21.20
N THR A 194 30.22 -17.59 -21.18
CA THR A 194 30.99 -16.41 -21.58
C THR A 194 32.21 -16.83 -22.38
N VAL A 195 32.80 -15.87 -23.08
CA VAL A 195 34.03 -16.07 -23.84
C VAL A 195 35.18 -15.35 -23.14
N VAL A 196 36.25 -16.09 -22.88
CA VAL A 196 37.52 -15.52 -22.41
C VAL A 196 38.54 -15.65 -23.52
N ASN A 197 39.04 -14.51 -24.02
CA ASN A 197 40.07 -14.48 -25.05
C ASN A 197 41.45 -14.58 -24.38
N GLY A 198 42.02 -15.78 -24.35
CA GLY A 198 43.38 -16.05 -23.91
C GLY A 198 44.42 -15.71 -24.98
N ALA A 199 45.71 -15.82 -24.62
CA ALA A 199 46.81 -15.62 -25.57
C ALA A 199 46.89 -16.74 -26.64
N ASP A 200 46.31 -17.90 -26.33
CA ASP A 200 46.23 -19.12 -27.13
C ASP A 200 44.92 -19.24 -27.94
N GLY A 201 43.92 -18.38 -27.69
CA GLY A 201 42.67 -18.35 -28.45
C GLY A 201 41.45 -18.03 -27.58
N ALA A 202 40.26 -18.27 -28.14
CA ALA A 202 39.00 -18.09 -27.42
C ALA A 202 38.64 -19.34 -26.60
N HIS A 203 38.32 -19.15 -25.32
CA HIS A 203 37.82 -20.19 -24.42
C HIS A 203 36.33 -19.97 -24.14
N LEU A 204 35.55 -21.03 -24.21
CA LEU A 204 34.21 -21.08 -23.67
C LEU A 204 34.31 -21.31 -22.16
N VAL A 205 33.75 -20.39 -21.36
CA VAL A 205 33.66 -20.55 -19.91
C VAL A 205 32.20 -20.69 -19.52
N LEU A 206 31.87 -21.79 -18.86
CA LEU A 206 30.53 -22.10 -18.41
C LEU A 206 30.46 -22.05 -16.89
N HIS A 207 29.48 -21.33 -16.35
CA HIS A 207 29.16 -21.31 -14.94
C HIS A 207 27.78 -21.93 -14.72
N SER A 208 27.68 -22.87 -13.79
CA SER A 208 26.39 -23.28 -13.26
C SER A 208 25.80 -22.13 -12.45
N THR A 209 24.51 -21.86 -12.58
CA THR A 209 23.83 -20.80 -11.81
C THR A 209 23.50 -21.25 -10.38
N SER A 210 23.59 -22.54 -10.11
CA SER A 210 23.26 -23.15 -8.82
C SER A 210 24.50 -23.82 -8.22
N THR A 211 24.72 -23.63 -6.93
CA THR A 211 25.74 -24.35 -6.17
C THR A 211 25.30 -25.78 -5.87
N GLY A 212 26.21 -26.63 -5.38
CA GLY A 212 25.88 -27.97 -4.91
C GLY A 212 26.39 -29.06 -5.85
N SER A 213 26.83 -30.18 -5.27
CA SER A 213 27.58 -31.24 -5.96
C SER A 213 26.83 -31.86 -7.14
N SER A 214 25.49 -31.90 -7.10
CA SER A 214 24.61 -32.39 -8.17
C SER A 214 24.44 -31.43 -9.35
N ASN A 215 24.78 -30.15 -9.20
CA ASN A 215 24.57 -29.11 -10.22
C ASN A 215 25.78 -28.96 -11.16
N GLY A 216 26.43 -30.08 -11.48
CA GLY A 216 27.43 -30.16 -12.52
C GLY A 216 26.82 -29.99 -13.93
N ILE A 217 27.64 -29.51 -14.85
CA ILE A 217 27.34 -29.25 -16.25
C ILE A 217 27.78 -30.47 -17.08
N GLY A 218 26.80 -31.11 -17.72
CA GLY A 218 27.02 -32.12 -18.74
C GLY A 218 26.76 -31.57 -20.13
N ILE A 219 27.57 -31.99 -21.11
CA ILE A 219 27.39 -31.66 -22.52
C ILE A 219 27.52 -32.95 -23.33
N SER A 220 26.48 -33.25 -24.10
CA SER A 220 26.54 -34.29 -25.13
C SER A 220 26.52 -33.63 -26.50
N ILE A 221 27.46 -34.01 -27.36
CA ILE A 221 27.52 -33.54 -28.74
C ILE A 221 27.05 -34.68 -29.64
N LYS A 222 26.14 -34.36 -30.55
CA LYS A 222 25.78 -35.22 -31.68
C LYS A 222 26.11 -34.48 -32.96
N ASP A 223 27.20 -34.92 -33.59
CA ASP A 223 27.72 -34.41 -34.84
C ASP A 223 27.93 -35.59 -35.79
N SER A 224 27.59 -35.40 -37.07
CA SER A 224 27.83 -36.42 -38.10
C SER A 224 29.29 -36.41 -38.59
N ASN A 225 30.01 -35.30 -38.39
CA ASN A 225 31.44 -35.21 -38.66
C ASN A 225 32.24 -35.41 -37.36
N THR A 226 32.78 -36.61 -37.17
CA THR A 226 33.54 -36.94 -35.95
C THR A 226 34.91 -36.25 -35.86
N SER A 227 35.35 -35.57 -36.92
CA SER A 227 36.62 -34.83 -36.95
C SER A 227 36.48 -33.36 -36.55
N ASP A 228 35.24 -32.88 -36.34
CA ASP A 228 35.00 -31.50 -35.94
C ASP A 228 35.42 -31.25 -34.48
N ALA A 229 36.07 -30.12 -34.24
CA ALA A 229 36.56 -29.70 -32.93
C ALA A 229 35.44 -29.58 -31.88
N LEU A 230 34.20 -29.36 -32.34
CA LEU A 230 32.99 -29.37 -31.49
C LEU A 230 32.87 -30.65 -30.66
N ASN A 231 33.26 -31.81 -31.17
CA ASN A 231 33.14 -33.09 -30.46
C ASN A 231 34.00 -33.13 -29.18
N GLY A 232 35.06 -32.32 -29.12
CA GLY A 232 35.87 -32.13 -27.91
C GLY A 232 35.11 -31.47 -26.76
N LEU A 233 34.04 -30.71 -27.06
CA LEU A 233 33.23 -30.06 -26.02
C LEU A 233 32.24 -31.00 -25.31
N SER A 234 32.21 -32.29 -25.64
CA SER A 234 31.47 -33.26 -24.83
C SER A 234 32.06 -33.32 -23.42
N VAL A 235 31.22 -33.40 -22.39
CA VAL A 235 31.65 -33.58 -21.00
C VAL A 235 30.56 -34.30 -20.22
N THR A 236 30.95 -35.33 -19.49
CA THR A 236 30.07 -35.97 -18.51
C THR A 236 30.49 -35.53 -17.13
N THR A 237 29.53 -35.09 -16.31
CA THR A 237 29.79 -34.73 -14.92
C THR A 237 29.23 -35.82 -13.99
N ALA A 238 29.94 -36.11 -12.92
CA ALA A 238 29.45 -36.95 -11.83
C ALA A 238 29.32 -36.09 -10.55
N ALA A 239 28.20 -36.25 -9.85
CA ALA A 239 28.00 -35.60 -8.56
C ALA A 239 28.99 -36.16 -7.52
N GLY A 240 29.37 -35.30 -6.57
CA GLY A 240 30.17 -35.74 -5.42
C GLY A 240 29.38 -36.65 -4.48
N THR A 241 30.09 -37.30 -3.57
CA THR A 241 29.48 -38.13 -2.53
C THR A 241 28.95 -37.24 -1.40
N ALA A 242 27.69 -37.44 -1.03
CA ALA A 242 27.10 -36.71 0.10
C ALA A 242 27.80 -37.11 1.42
N ILE A 243 28.12 -36.10 2.23
CA ILE A 243 28.70 -36.32 3.56
C ILE A 243 27.55 -36.66 4.51
N THR A 244 27.57 -37.86 5.09
CA THR A 244 26.53 -38.36 6.02
C THR A 244 26.99 -38.48 7.46
N SER A 245 28.28 -38.26 7.73
CA SER A 245 28.89 -38.33 9.05
C SER A 245 28.82 -36.99 9.81
N SER A 246 28.90 -37.07 11.13
CA SER A 246 28.99 -35.91 12.03
C SER A 246 30.33 -35.15 11.95
N SER A 247 31.34 -35.76 11.33
CA SER A 247 32.62 -35.15 11.02
C SER A 247 33.00 -35.41 9.56
N ALA A 248 33.67 -34.44 8.92
CA ALA A 248 34.26 -34.61 7.60
C ALA A 248 35.76 -34.36 7.69
N ASP A 249 36.57 -35.34 7.28
CA ASP A 249 37.99 -35.12 7.04
C ASP A 249 38.22 -34.55 5.63
N SER A 250 39.47 -34.22 5.32
CA SER A 250 39.81 -33.66 4.00
C SER A 250 39.47 -34.61 2.84
N ALA A 251 39.44 -35.93 3.07
CA ALA A 251 39.09 -36.90 2.04
C ALA A 251 37.58 -36.90 1.76
N ALA A 252 36.74 -36.83 2.80
CA ALA A 252 35.29 -36.70 2.66
C ALA A 252 34.88 -35.38 2.01
N LEU A 253 35.53 -34.26 2.38
CA LEU A 253 35.32 -32.95 1.76
C LEU A 253 35.70 -32.97 0.27
N LEU A 254 36.82 -33.62 -0.07
CA LEU A 254 37.23 -33.80 -1.46
C LEU A 254 36.27 -34.70 -2.25
N ALA A 255 35.80 -35.80 -1.65
CA ALA A 255 34.83 -36.70 -2.27
C ALA A 255 33.47 -36.04 -2.52
N ASN A 256 33.12 -34.98 -1.79
CA ASN A 256 31.89 -34.20 -2.00
C ASN A 256 31.95 -33.28 -3.25
N GLN A 257 33.13 -33.07 -3.83
CA GLN A 257 33.25 -32.27 -5.04
C GLN A 257 32.81 -33.07 -6.28
N SER A 258 32.16 -32.40 -7.22
CA SER A 258 31.82 -32.96 -8.52
C SER A 258 33.07 -33.23 -9.33
N THR A 259 33.02 -34.26 -10.18
CA THR A 259 34.10 -34.61 -11.11
C THR A 259 33.60 -34.58 -12.54
N ILE A 260 34.53 -34.44 -13.49
CA ILE A 260 34.22 -34.48 -14.92
C ILE A 260 35.03 -35.55 -15.65
N VAL A 261 34.41 -36.07 -16.71
CA VAL A 261 35.08 -36.80 -17.79
C VAL A 261 34.91 -35.92 -19.03
N SER A 262 35.99 -35.23 -19.39
CA SER A 262 36.04 -34.40 -20.59
C SER A 262 36.17 -35.26 -21.85
N GLY A 263 35.48 -34.86 -22.91
CA GLY A 263 35.77 -35.29 -24.26
C GLY A 263 37.15 -34.83 -24.72
N THR A 264 37.62 -35.46 -25.78
CA THR A 264 38.91 -35.14 -26.41
C THR A 264 38.64 -34.47 -27.75
N ASP A 265 39.28 -33.33 -27.98
CA ASP A 265 39.21 -32.64 -29.26
C ASP A 265 39.90 -33.50 -30.34
N PRO A 266 39.20 -33.94 -31.40
CA PRO A 266 39.77 -34.80 -32.44
C PRO A 266 40.86 -34.11 -33.27
N THR A 267 40.95 -32.78 -33.25
CA THR A 267 41.93 -32.00 -34.02
C THR A 267 43.25 -31.82 -33.29
N THR A 268 43.23 -31.78 -31.95
CA THR A 268 44.42 -31.51 -31.11
C THR A 268 44.80 -32.70 -30.21
N GLY A 269 43.88 -33.64 -29.98
CA GLY A 269 44.07 -34.75 -29.04
C GLY A 269 44.05 -34.33 -27.57
N LEU A 270 43.70 -33.08 -27.26
CA LEU A 270 43.67 -32.54 -25.90
C LEU A 270 42.27 -32.65 -25.28
N ALA A 271 42.19 -32.65 -23.95
CA ALA A 271 40.92 -32.57 -23.24
C ALA A 271 40.21 -31.25 -23.56
N GLY A 272 38.94 -31.32 -23.93
CA GLY A 272 38.15 -30.15 -24.30
C GLY A 272 37.74 -29.28 -23.12
N TRP A 273 37.78 -29.78 -21.88
CA TRP A 273 37.39 -29.04 -20.67
C TRP A 273 38.38 -29.22 -19.52
N LYS A 274 38.63 -28.12 -18.82
CA LYS A 274 39.20 -28.08 -17.48
C LYS A 274 38.11 -27.70 -16.49
N GLN A 275 38.01 -28.45 -15.39
CA GLN A 275 37.17 -28.07 -14.26
C GLN A 275 37.91 -27.02 -13.42
N SER A 276 37.57 -25.76 -13.62
CA SER A 276 38.21 -24.62 -12.95
C SER A 276 37.72 -24.49 -11.51
N VAL A 277 36.44 -24.80 -11.25
CA VAL A 277 35.85 -24.93 -9.92
C VAL A 277 34.93 -26.14 -9.92
N ALA A 278 35.07 -27.02 -8.93
CA ALA A 278 34.14 -28.12 -8.76
C ALA A 278 32.85 -27.66 -8.07
N ALA A 279 31.71 -28.22 -8.48
CA ALA A 279 30.50 -28.01 -7.71
C ALA A 279 30.57 -28.86 -6.44
N GLN A 280 30.15 -28.31 -5.32
CA GLN A 280 30.20 -29.01 -4.04
C GLN A 280 29.08 -28.50 -3.14
N ASP A 281 28.69 -29.31 -2.17
CA ASP A 281 27.71 -28.92 -1.15
C ASP A 281 28.39 -28.20 0.01
N ALA A 282 27.64 -27.36 0.72
CA ALA A 282 28.06 -26.83 2.01
C ALA A 282 28.05 -27.96 3.04
N TYR A 283 29.03 -27.93 3.95
CA TYR A 283 29.07 -28.80 5.11
C TYR A 283 29.42 -27.99 6.36
N LEU A 284 28.55 -28.10 7.35
CA LEU A 284 28.72 -27.51 8.67
C LEU A 284 28.28 -28.49 9.74
N THR A 285 28.70 -28.26 10.98
CA THR A 285 28.16 -28.95 12.14
C THR A 285 27.34 -27.99 13.01
N VAL A 286 26.24 -28.51 13.55
CA VAL A 286 25.39 -27.86 14.55
C VAL A 286 25.44 -28.74 15.80
N ASP A 287 26.05 -28.26 16.88
CA ASP A 287 26.27 -29.05 18.11
C ASP A 287 26.88 -30.43 17.83
N ASN A 288 27.90 -30.46 16.96
CA ASN A 288 28.57 -31.67 16.45
C ASN A 288 27.69 -32.61 15.60
N THR A 289 26.52 -32.17 15.16
CA THR A 289 25.67 -32.88 14.19
C THR A 289 25.97 -32.36 12.79
N GLY A 290 26.37 -33.24 11.86
CA GLY A 290 26.70 -32.87 10.49
C GLY A 290 25.46 -32.47 9.69
N VAL A 291 25.56 -31.36 8.97
CA VAL A 291 24.51 -30.81 8.11
C VAL A 291 25.11 -30.53 6.74
N THR A 292 24.44 -31.02 5.68
CA THR A 292 24.79 -30.73 4.29
C THR A 292 23.71 -29.90 3.62
N SER A 293 24.11 -29.07 2.66
CA SER A 293 23.19 -28.29 1.84
C SER A 293 23.77 -28.02 0.46
N SER A 294 22.96 -28.16 -0.59
CA SER A 294 23.37 -27.77 -1.95
C SER A 294 23.50 -26.26 -2.12
N SER A 295 23.02 -25.47 -1.16
CA SER A 295 23.07 -24.00 -1.17
C SER A 295 23.76 -23.43 0.07
N ASN A 296 24.32 -22.23 -0.08
CA ASN A 296 24.82 -21.44 1.05
C ASN A 296 23.70 -20.84 1.91
N THR A 297 22.45 -20.89 1.45
CA THR A 297 21.26 -20.66 2.28
C THR A 297 20.79 -22.01 2.82
N VAL A 298 21.15 -22.31 4.06
CA VAL A 298 20.85 -23.57 4.74
C VAL A 298 19.59 -23.39 5.60
N THR A 299 18.52 -24.06 5.21
CA THR A 299 17.23 -24.07 5.93
C THR A 299 17.05 -25.32 6.80
N THR A 300 18.02 -26.23 6.75
CA THR A 300 18.04 -27.50 7.49
C THR A 300 19.06 -27.43 8.63
N GLY A 301 18.98 -28.36 9.58
CA GLY A 301 19.91 -28.44 10.72
C GLY A 301 19.34 -27.86 12.01
N VAL A 302 18.90 -26.60 12.01
CA VAL A 302 18.21 -25.98 13.16
C VAL A 302 16.75 -25.71 12.78
N SER A 303 15.81 -26.27 13.53
CA SER A 303 14.38 -26.09 13.24
C SER A 303 13.99 -24.61 13.32
N GLY A 304 13.32 -24.12 12.28
CA GLY A 304 12.87 -22.73 12.19
C GLY A 304 13.98 -21.70 12.02
N VAL A 305 15.23 -22.07 11.74
CA VAL A 305 16.32 -21.12 11.48
C VAL A 305 16.85 -21.29 10.07
N THR A 306 17.07 -20.18 9.37
CA THR A 306 17.79 -20.14 8.09
C THR A 306 19.16 -19.52 8.31
N LEU A 307 20.21 -20.21 7.87
CA LEU A 307 21.60 -19.76 7.91
C LEU A 307 22.04 -19.36 6.51
N ASN A 308 22.73 -18.24 6.36
CA ASN A 308 23.42 -17.87 5.14
C ASN A 308 24.93 -17.90 5.38
N LEU A 309 25.63 -18.71 4.60
CA LEU A 309 27.05 -18.99 4.76
C LEU A 309 27.86 -18.21 3.73
N THR A 310 29.03 -17.76 4.14
CA THR A 310 30.04 -17.17 3.26
C THR A 310 31.40 -17.81 3.53
N SER A 311 32.37 -17.57 2.64
CA SER A 311 33.72 -18.10 2.79
C SER A 311 34.42 -17.67 4.09
N ALA A 312 34.02 -16.55 4.69
CA ALA A 312 34.57 -16.06 5.95
C ALA A 312 34.19 -16.94 7.16
N ALA A 313 33.18 -17.81 7.04
CA ALA A 313 32.79 -18.72 8.12
C ALA A 313 33.70 -19.95 8.25
N ILE A 314 34.44 -20.29 7.17
CA ILE A 314 35.17 -21.56 7.07
C ILE A 314 36.27 -21.65 8.14
N GLY A 315 36.29 -22.77 8.87
CA GLY A 315 37.32 -23.07 9.87
C GLY A 315 37.16 -22.31 11.19
N THR A 316 36.04 -21.60 11.38
CA THR A 316 35.71 -20.90 12.64
C THR A 316 34.51 -21.54 13.30
N THR A 317 34.61 -21.81 14.61
CA THR A 317 33.46 -22.18 15.43
C THR A 317 32.81 -20.91 15.96
N GLN A 318 31.50 -20.80 15.81
CA GLN A 318 30.70 -19.64 16.17
C GLN A 318 29.47 -20.09 16.97
N THR A 319 29.05 -19.28 17.94
CA THR A 319 27.84 -19.50 18.72
C THR A 319 26.68 -18.74 18.10
N LEU A 320 25.67 -19.47 17.63
CA LEU A 320 24.37 -18.89 17.28
C LEU A 320 23.50 -18.88 18.53
N THR A 321 23.04 -17.71 18.95
CA THR A 321 22.04 -17.56 20.00
C THR A 321 20.70 -17.19 19.40
N VAL A 322 19.70 -18.02 19.60
CA VAL A 322 18.30 -17.75 19.27
C VAL A 322 17.61 -17.31 20.56
N SER A 323 16.97 -16.15 20.55
CA SER A 323 16.27 -15.58 21.70
C SER A 323 14.99 -14.90 21.27
N GLN A 324 14.06 -14.68 22.20
CA GLN A 324 12.84 -13.93 21.89
C GLN A 324 13.19 -12.53 21.40
N ASP A 325 12.51 -12.05 20.36
CA ASP A 325 12.74 -10.71 19.82
C ASP A 325 11.93 -9.66 20.61
N THR A 326 12.39 -9.39 21.83
CA THR A 326 11.75 -8.42 22.74
C THR A 326 11.76 -7.00 22.18
N SER A 327 12.72 -6.66 21.31
CA SER A 327 12.82 -5.36 20.65
C SER A 327 11.66 -5.15 19.67
N THR A 328 11.45 -6.10 18.75
CA THR A 328 10.35 -6.02 17.78
C THR A 328 9.00 -6.09 18.47
N GLN A 329 8.85 -6.95 19.48
CA GLN A 329 7.64 -7.04 20.29
C GLN A 329 7.34 -5.71 21.00
N SER A 330 8.32 -5.11 21.68
CA SER A 330 8.17 -3.82 22.37
C SER A 330 7.81 -2.70 21.40
N ALA A 331 8.49 -2.61 20.25
CA ALA A 331 8.20 -1.61 19.24
C ALA A 331 6.75 -1.71 18.73
N GLN A 332 6.27 -2.94 18.48
CA GLN A 332 4.92 -3.17 17.99
C GLN A 332 3.85 -2.82 19.05
N ILE A 333 4.09 -3.16 20.32
CA ILE A 333 3.20 -2.82 21.43
C ILE A 333 3.14 -1.30 21.64
N ASN A 334 4.29 -0.62 21.59
CA ASN A 334 4.35 0.85 21.66
C ASN A 334 3.57 1.50 20.50
N ASN A 335 3.74 0.99 19.27
CA ASN A 335 3.01 1.48 18.11
C ASN A 335 1.49 1.29 18.26
N PHE A 336 1.06 0.14 18.76
CA PHE A 336 -0.36 -0.11 19.08
C PHE A 336 -0.92 0.93 20.06
N VAL A 337 -0.25 1.13 21.20
CA VAL A 337 -0.70 2.10 22.22
C VAL A 337 -0.74 3.51 21.65
N SER A 338 0.28 3.92 20.90
CA SER A 338 0.35 5.24 20.27
C SER A 338 -0.82 5.49 19.31
N LEU A 339 -1.12 4.53 18.43
CA LEU A 339 -2.23 4.66 17.47
C LEU A 339 -3.60 4.53 18.13
N TYR A 340 -3.71 3.77 19.22
CA TYR A 340 -4.90 3.77 20.06
C TYR A 340 -5.13 5.15 20.70
N ASN A 341 -4.09 5.76 21.29
CA ASN A 341 -4.17 7.09 21.89
C ASN A 341 -4.47 8.19 20.87
N THR A 342 -3.95 8.05 19.66
CA THR A 342 -4.28 8.93 18.53
C THR A 342 -5.77 8.83 18.21
N LEU A 343 -6.33 7.62 18.11
CA LEU A 343 -7.76 7.41 17.91
C LEU A 343 -8.61 8.02 19.05
N VAL A 344 -8.21 7.82 20.31
CA VAL A 344 -8.88 8.40 21.47
C VAL A 344 -8.88 9.94 21.38
N THR A 345 -7.75 10.53 21.01
CA THR A 345 -7.62 11.99 20.82
C THR A 345 -8.50 12.50 19.69
N THR A 346 -8.54 11.78 18.56
CA THR A 346 -9.44 12.10 17.43
C THR A 346 -10.90 12.05 17.86
N MET A 347 -11.33 10.97 18.53
CA MET A 347 -12.69 10.84 19.05
C MET A 347 -13.02 11.94 20.06
N GLY A 348 -12.08 12.28 20.94
CA GLY A 348 -12.23 13.37 21.92
C GLY A 348 -12.40 14.73 21.25
N THR A 349 -11.65 15.00 20.17
CA THR A 349 -11.75 16.23 19.38
C THR A 349 -13.12 16.30 18.69
N LEU A 350 -13.55 15.21 18.05
CA LEU A 350 -14.82 15.12 17.33
C LEU A 350 -16.05 15.24 18.24
N THR A 351 -15.93 14.90 19.52
CA THR A 351 -17.02 15.04 20.51
C THR A 351 -16.76 16.12 21.56
N SER A 352 -15.83 17.04 21.30
CA SER A 352 -15.48 18.06 22.29
C SER A 352 -16.62 19.04 22.53
N TYR A 353 -16.78 19.46 23.79
CA TYR A 353 -17.70 20.53 24.18
C TYR A 353 -16.90 21.65 24.83
N SER A 354 -17.14 22.89 24.41
CA SER A 354 -16.60 24.08 25.03
C SER A 354 -17.71 25.09 25.30
N SER A 355 -17.75 25.61 26.52
CA SER A 355 -18.70 26.66 26.90
C SER A 355 -18.32 28.04 26.36
N THR A 356 -17.12 28.19 25.80
CA THR A 356 -16.57 29.48 25.34
C THR A 356 -16.22 29.51 23.86
N SER A 357 -16.19 28.35 23.18
CA SER A 357 -15.93 28.26 21.74
C SER A 357 -17.20 28.52 20.94
N THR A 358 -17.05 29.20 19.81
CA THR A 358 -18.13 29.33 18.80
C THR A 358 -18.32 28.08 17.95
N SER A 359 -17.46 27.06 18.13
CA SER A 359 -17.52 25.78 17.42
C SER A 359 -17.34 24.61 18.40
N GLN A 360 -18.26 23.64 18.33
CA GLN A 360 -18.24 22.40 19.10
C GLN A 360 -17.71 21.25 18.25
N GLY A 361 -17.37 20.13 18.88
CA GLY A 361 -17.10 18.89 18.19
C GLY A 361 -18.26 18.51 17.27
N VAL A 362 -17.94 18.24 16.00
CA VAL A 362 -18.92 17.97 14.94
C VAL A 362 -19.85 16.79 15.27
N LEU A 363 -19.33 15.78 15.97
CA LEU A 363 -20.05 14.56 16.34
C LEU A 363 -20.45 14.59 17.83
N LEU A 364 -20.58 15.77 18.43
CA LEU A 364 -21.03 15.89 19.81
C LEU A 364 -22.44 15.30 19.96
N GLY A 365 -22.57 14.31 20.87
CA GLY A 365 -23.84 13.61 21.09
C GLY A 365 -24.12 12.48 20.11
N ASP A 366 -23.23 12.21 19.16
CA ASP A 366 -23.41 11.15 18.19
C ASP A 366 -23.40 9.75 18.86
N PRO A 367 -24.45 8.92 18.65
CA PRO A 367 -24.55 7.61 19.28
C PRO A 367 -23.56 6.59 18.70
N THR A 368 -23.18 6.70 17.42
CA THR A 368 -22.28 5.75 16.77
C THR A 368 -20.87 5.86 17.35
N LEU A 369 -20.39 7.08 17.57
CA LEU A 369 -19.07 7.32 18.14
C LEU A 369 -19.01 6.83 19.59
N ASN A 370 -20.08 7.04 20.37
CA ASN A 370 -20.18 6.50 21.73
C ASN A 370 -20.14 4.97 21.79
N VAL A 371 -20.82 4.28 20.85
CA VAL A 371 -20.76 2.81 20.75
C VAL A 371 -19.33 2.35 20.45
N ILE A 372 -18.66 2.96 19.46
CA ILE A 372 -17.27 2.63 19.10
C ILE A 372 -16.35 2.84 20.30
N ARG A 373 -16.40 4.02 20.93
CA ARG A 373 -15.56 4.36 22.09
C ARG A 373 -15.73 3.34 23.23
N ASN A 374 -16.97 3.06 23.62
CA ASN A 374 -17.26 2.16 24.73
C ASN A 374 -16.85 0.72 24.43
N GLN A 375 -17.07 0.25 23.20
CA GLN A 375 -16.68 -1.11 22.81
C GLN A 375 -15.15 -1.27 22.77
N LEU A 376 -14.42 -0.30 22.22
CA LEU A 376 -12.96 -0.35 22.18
C LEU A 376 -12.36 -0.24 23.59
N ALA A 377 -12.88 0.65 24.45
CA ALA A 377 -12.49 0.76 25.85
C ALA A 377 -12.77 -0.54 26.63
N SER A 378 -13.92 -1.18 26.37
CA SER A 378 -14.28 -2.48 26.96
C SER A 378 -13.28 -3.58 26.55
N ILE A 379 -12.86 -3.62 25.28
CA ILE A 379 -11.89 -4.62 24.81
C ILE A 379 -10.53 -4.44 25.49
N VAL A 380 -10.00 -3.21 25.56
CA VAL A 380 -8.67 -2.98 26.16
C VAL A 380 -8.66 -3.12 27.70
N SER A 381 -9.82 -2.98 28.34
CA SER A 381 -9.97 -3.21 29.79
C SER A 381 -10.36 -4.66 30.15
N SER A 382 -10.78 -5.46 29.16
CA SER A 382 -11.19 -6.84 29.38
C SER A 382 -10.02 -7.76 29.73
N ALA A 383 -10.30 -8.79 30.53
CA ALA A 383 -9.37 -9.88 30.75
C ALA A 383 -9.49 -10.91 29.61
N VAL A 384 -8.36 -11.41 29.13
CA VAL A 384 -8.27 -12.47 28.13
C VAL A 384 -7.74 -13.74 28.78
N GLY A 385 -8.41 -14.87 28.54
CA GLY A 385 -8.10 -16.16 29.15
C GLY A 385 -9.26 -16.70 29.99
N THR A 386 -9.03 -17.78 30.72
CA THR A 386 -10.04 -18.44 31.56
C THR A 386 -9.49 -18.72 32.95
N GLY A 387 -10.35 -18.60 33.97
CA GLY A 387 -10.01 -18.91 35.36
C GLY A 387 -8.80 -18.11 35.87
N THR A 388 -7.81 -18.81 36.40
CA THR A 388 -6.57 -18.22 36.95
C THR A 388 -5.60 -17.72 35.87
N ASN A 389 -5.82 -18.05 34.60
CA ASN A 389 -4.99 -17.63 33.46
C ASN A 389 -5.60 -16.44 32.71
N ALA A 390 -6.58 -15.76 33.33
CA ALA A 390 -7.14 -14.53 32.79
C ALA A 390 -6.17 -13.37 33.07
N HIS A 391 -5.66 -12.75 32.01
CA HIS A 391 -4.72 -11.63 32.09
C HIS A 391 -5.34 -10.37 31.50
N THR A 392 -4.98 -9.20 32.04
CA THR A 392 -5.34 -7.89 31.49
C THR A 392 -4.10 -7.20 30.93
N LEU A 393 -4.27 -6.13 30.14
CA LEU A 393 -3.16 -5.27 29.72
C LEU A 393 -2.31 -4.75 30.89
N GLY A 394 -2.92 -4.57 32.06
CA GLY A 394 -2.21 -4.16 33.28
C GLY A 394 -1.14 -5.15 33.71
N ALA A 395 -1.29 -6.44 33.40
CA ALA A 395 -0.30 -7.47 33.72
C ALA A 395 1.02 -7.30 32.96
N ILE A 396 1.00 -6.55 31.85
CA ILE A 396 2.20 -6.22 31.04
C ILE A 396 2.57 -4.74 31.12
N GLY A 397 2.08 -4.02 32.14
CA GLY A 397 2.40 -2.61 32.35
C GLY A 397 1.61 -1.63 31.51
N ILE A 398 0.51 -2.05 30.87
CA ILE A 398 -0.34 -1.17 30.04
C ILE A 398 -1.64 -0.87 30.78
N THR A 399 -1.88 0.40 31.10
CA THR A 399 -3.01 0.83 31.93
C THR A 399 -3.96 1.76 31.18
N LEU A 400 -5.27 1.61 31.42
CA LEU A 400 -6.30 2.48 30.87
C LEU A 400 -6.53 3.68 31.80
N GLN A 401 -6.38 4.88 31.26
CA GLN A 401 -6.53 6.14 31.96
C GLN A 401 -7.99 6.61 31.97
N SER A 402 -8.32 7.58 32.83
CA SER A 402 -9.69 8.10 32.98
C SER A 402 -10.22 8.82 31.74
N ASP A 403 -9.33 9.30 30.87
CA ASP A 403 -9.68 9.91 29.57
C ASP A 403 -9.86 8.87 28.45
N GLY A 404 -9.68 7.59 28.77
CA GLY A 404 -9.74 6.48 27.82
C GLY A 404 -8.44 6.22 27.07
N SER A 405 -7.35 6.95 27.32
CA SER A 405 -6.03 6.68 26.75
C SER A 405 -5.33 5.52 27.46
N LEU A 406 -4.34 4.91 26.81
CA LEU A 406 -3.46 3.88 27.36
C LEU A 406 -2.11 4.49 27.76
N SER A 407 -1.59 4.08 28.91
CA SER A 407 -0.24 4.42 29.39
C SER A 407 0.62 3.16 29.50
N ILE A 408 1.90 3.26 29.14
CA ILE A 408 2.89 2.17 29.22
C ILE A 408 3.87 2.47 30.35
N ASP A 409 4.04 1.50 31.25
CA ASP A 409 5.21 1.35 32.11
C ASP A 409 6.25 0.50 31.37
N SER A 410 7.30 1.16 30.87
CA SER A 410 8.35 0.52 30.07
C SER A 410 9.12 -0.55 30.85
N ASP A 411 9.31 -0.40 32.15
CA ASP A 411 10.06 -1.36 32.96
C ASP A 411 9.24 -2.63 33.17
N THR A 412 7.96 -2.48 33.50
CA THR A 412 7.03 -3.60 33.63
C THR A 412 6.83 -4.31 32.29
N LEU A 413 6.71 -3.57 31.18
CA LEU A 413 6.59 -4.15 29.84
C LEU A 413 7.85 -4.93 29.45
N ASN A 414 9.04 -4.36 29.62
CA ASN A 414 10.30 -5.03 29.28
C ASN A 414 10.54 -6.29 30.13
N ASN A 415 10.13 -6.26 31.40
CA ASN A 415 10.19 -7.44 32.26
C ASN A 415 9.23 -8.54 31.75
N ALA A 416 7.99 -8.19 31.43
CA ALA A 416 7.02 -9.14 30.91
C ALA A 416 7.47 -9.76 29.57
N LEU A 417 8.05 -8.95 28.67
CA LEU A 417 8.62 -9.42 27.40
C LEU A 417 9.76 -10.42 27.59
N ALA A 418 10.60 -10.22 28.61
CA ALA A 418 11.73 -11.10 28.88
C ALA A 418 11.33 -12.38 29.61
N ASN A 419 10.38 -12.30 30.56
CA ASN A 419 10.16 -13.35 31.54
C ASN A 419 8.76 -13.99 31.47
N ASP A 420 7.74 -13.31 30.95
CA ASP A 420 6.32 -13.71 31.03
C ASP A 420 5.66 -13.92 29.66
N GLN A 421 6.33 -14.65 28.79
CA GLN A 421 5.87 -14.87 27.42
C GLN A 421 4.51 -15.57 27.32
N SER A 422 4.14 -16.38 28.32
CA SER A 422 2.83 -17.03 28.39
C SER A 422 1.69 -16.01 28.54
N THR A 423 1.91 -14.94 29.29
CA THR A 423 0.96 -13.83 29.47
C THR A 423 0.81 -13.05 28.17
N LEU A 424 1.91 -12.71 27.49
CA LEU A 424 1.85 -12.04 26.19
C LEU A 424 1.14 -12.89 25.13
N SER A 425 1.47 -14.18 25.07
CA SER A 425 0.83 -15.11 24.13
C SER A 425 -0.67 -15.25 24.39
N THR A 426 -1.10 -15.17 25.64
CA THR A 426 -2.52 -15.17 26.01
C THR A 426 -3.20 -13.85 25.65
N LEU A 427 -2.59 -12.70 25.96
CA LEU A 427 -3.17 -11.39 25.69
C LEU A 427 -3.33 -11.08 24.19
N PHE A 428 -2.39 -11.55 23.36
CA PHE A 428 -2.33 -11.25 21.93
C PHE A 428 -2.51 -12.50 21.05
N ASN A 429 -3.29 -13.49 21.51
CA ASN A 429 -3.62 -14.65 20.69
C ASN A 429 -4.58 -14.31 19.54
N SER A 430 -4.63 -15.21 18.54
CA SER A 430 -5.42 -15.01 17.32
C SER A 430 -6.93 -15.22 17.45
N THR A 431 -7.40 -15.80 18.56
CA THR A 431 -8.80 -16.19 18.73
C THR A 431 -9.59 -15.15 19.53
N ASN A 432 -9.12 -14.84 20.74
CA ASN A 432 -9.76 -13.91 21.66
C ASN A 432 -8.78 -12.89 22.27
N GLY A 433 -7.57 -12.77 21.71
CA GLY A 433 -6.61 -11.75 22.11
C GLY A 433 -7.13 -10.33 21.86
N ILE A 434 -6.63 -9.36 22.61
CA ILE A 434 -7.06 -7.97 22.58
C ILE A 434 -6.90 -7.40 21.16
N ALA A 435 -5.76 -7.62 20.52
CA ALA A 435 -5.50 -7.18 19.15
C ALA A 435 -6.46 -7.84 18.14
N ALA A 436 -6.79 -9.13 18.30
CA ALA A 436 -7.74 -9.83 17.45
C ALA A 436 -9.17 -9.29 17.61
N GLN A 437 -9.60 -9.03 18.85
CA GLN A 437 -10.90 -8.43 19.14
C GLN A 437 -11.00 -7.01 18.59
N LEU A 438 -9.97 -6.19 18.76
CA LEU A 438 -9.90 -4.84 18.20
C LEU A 438 -9.99 -4.88 16.68
N ASN A 439 -9.15 -5.70 16.02
CA ASN A 439 -9.15 -5.84 14.56
C ASN A 439 -10.54 -6.24 14.03
N LYS A 440 -11.20 -7.20 14.68
CA LYS A 440 -12.55 -7.65 14.31
C LYS A 440 -13.59 -6.54 14.45
N ASN A 441 -13.59 -5.82 15.57
CA ASN A 441 -14.56 -4.74 15.80
C ASN A 441 -14.33 -3.57 14.84
N VAL A 442 -13.08 -3.18 14.62
CA VAL A 442 -12.73 -2.13 13.65
C VAL A 442 -13.20 -2.53 12.25
N THR A 443 -12.93 -3.76 11.81
CA THR A 443 -13.42 -4.29 10.52
C THR A 443 -14.94 -4.19 10.41
N ASN A 444 -15.67 -4.54 11.47
CA ASN A 444 -17.13 -4.46 11.47
C ASN A 444 -17.65 -3.02 11.41
N TYR A 445 -16.89 -2.04 11.89
CA TYR A 445 -17.29 -0.63 11.84
C TYR A 445 -16.97 0.03 10.51
N THR A 446 -15.85 -0.32 9.91
CA THR A 446 -15.32 0.31 8.67
C THR A 446 -15.68 -0.45 7.39
N SER A 447 -16.29 -1.63 7.48
CA SER A 447 -16.76 -2.37 6.30
C SER A 447 -17.84 -1.61 5.53
N SER A 448 -18.10 -2.03 4.29
CA SER A 448 -19.15 -1.47 3.44
C SER A 448 -20.57 -1.63 4.00
N THR A 449 -20.77 -2.50 4.98
CA THR A 449 -22.04 -2.68 5.69
C THR A 449 -21.97 -2.25 7.15
N GLY A 450 -20.84 -1.65 7.55
CA GLY A 450 -20.56 -1.23 8.91
C GLY A 450 -21.33 0.02 9.33
N ILE A 451 -21.35 0.29 10.63
CA ILE A 451 -22.12 1.41 11.21
C ILE A 451 -21.69 2.78 10.67
N ILE A 452 -20.40 2.96 10.34
CA ILE A 452 -19.88 4.21 9.79
C ILE A 452 -20.36 4.40 8.35
N GLN A 453 -20.32 3.33 7.54
CA GLN A 453 -20.80 3.39 6.17
C GLN A 453 -22.31 3.64 6.13
N ASN A 454 -23.09 2.92 6.95
CA ASN A 454 -24.55 3.12 7.03
C ASN A 454 -24.92 4.57 7.40
N ARG A 455 -24.18 5.19 8.33
CA ARG A 455 -24.41 6.59 8.70
C ARG A 455 -24.00 7.56 7.58
N THR A 456 -22.88 7.27 6.90
CA THR A 456 -22.42 8.04 5.75
C THR A 456 -23.41 7.96 4.58
N ASP A 457 -23.99 6.79 4.32
CA ASP A 457 -25.00 6.58 3.28
C ASP A 457 -26.29 7.35 3.61
N ALA A 458 -26.70 7.37 4.88
CA ALA A 458 -27.84 8.16 5.33
C ALA A 458 -27.63 9.67 5.11
N LEU A 459 -26.43 10.20 5.43
CA LEU A 459 -26.07 11.60 5.19
C LEU A 459 -26.01 11.93 3.68
N ASN A 460 -25.49 11.02 2.85
CA ASN A 460 -25.50 11.20 1.39
C ASN A 460 -26.92 11.18 0.82
N ALA A 461 -27.82 10.37 1.37
CA ALA A 461 -29.23 10.37 0.99
C ALA A 461 -29.91 11.69 1.37
N ASP A 462 -29.60 12.25 2.54
CA ASP A 462 -30.12 13.55 2.95
C ASP A 462 -29.57 14.69 2.07
N LEU A 463 -28.27 14.71 1.79
CA LEU A 463 -27.67 15.63 0.80
C LEU A 463 -28.36 15.56 -0.56
N THR A 464 -28.75 14.35 -1.00
CA THR A 464 -29.50 14.17 -2.25
C THR A 464 -30.91 14.77 -2.13
N SER A 465 -31.60 14.57 -1.00
CA SER A 465 -32.89 15.19 -0.70
C SER A 465 -32.80 16.72 -0.69
N LEU A 466 -31.83 17.28 0.02
CA LEU A 466 -31.56 18.72 0.11
C LEU A 466 -31.23 19.33 -1.25
N SER A 467 -30.46 18.62 -2.09
CA SER A 467 -30.19 19.02 -3.48
C SER A 467 -31.49 19.10 -4.31
N ASN A 468 -32.38 18.13 -4.18
CA ASN A 468 -33.69 18.16 -4.85
C ASN A 468 -34.58 19.31 -4.35
N GLN A 469 -34.55 19.60 -3.03
CA GLN A 469 -35.25 20.75 -2.46
C GLN A 469 -34.69 22.07 -3.00
N GLN A 470 -33.38 22.18 -3.15
CA GLN A 470 -32.71 23.34 -3.74
C GLN A 470 -33.12 23.53 -5.21
N THR A 471 -33.16 22.46 -6.02
CA THR A 471 -33.65 22.54 -7.41
C THR A 471 -35.12 22.98 -7.47
N THR A 472 -35.96 22.48 -6.56
CA THR A 472 -37.37 22.88 -6.46
C THR A 472 -37.49 24.36 -6.10
N LEU A 473 -36.69 24.83 -5.14
CA LEU A 473 -36.65 26.24 -4.74
C LEU A 473 -36.19 27.14 -5.88
N SER A 474 -35.19 26.71 -6.67
CA SER A 474 -34.73 27.41 -7.87
C SER A 474 -35.83 27.49 -8.94
N THR A 475 -36.58 26.41 -9.15
CA THR A 475 -37.70 26.42 -10.11
C THR A 475 -38.80 27.40 -9.66
N TRP A 476 -39.07 27.45 -8.35
CA TRP A 476 -40.03 28.40 -7.79
C TRP A 476 -39.53 29.85 -7.89
N GLN A 477 -38.23 30.08 -7.71
CA GLN A 477 -37.58 31.37 -7.93
C GLN A 477 -37.83 31.88 -9.36
N ASP A 478 -37.67 31.02 -10.37
CA ASP A 478 -37.90 31.36 -11.78
C ASP A 478 -39.37 31.69 -12.07
N GLN A 479 -40.30 30.92 -11.47
CA GLN A 479 -41.74 31.17 -11.59
C GLN A 479 -42.14 32.51 -10.94
N LEU A 480 -41.64 32.80 -9.74
CA LEU A 480 -41.87 34.08 -9.06
C LEU A 480 -41.31 35.25 -9.87
N THR A 481 -40.10 35.09 -10.42
CA THR A 481 -39.47 36.09 -11.29
C THR A 481 -40.34 36.37 -12.51
N SER A 482 -40.83 35.33 -13.18
CA SER A 482 -41.73 35.45 -14.33
C SER A 482 -43.04 36.13 -13.97
N MET A 483 -43.64 35.75 -12.84
CA MET A 483 -44.88 36.34 -12.33
C MET A 483 -44.70 37.84 -12.01
N TYR A 484 -43.65 38.22 -11.29
CA TYR A 484 -43.40 39.63 -10.98
C TYR A 484 -43.08 40.43 -12.25
N ASN A 485 -42.28 39.89 -13.19
CA ASN A 485 -42.05 40.54 -14.48
C ASN A 485 -43.36 40.78 -15.25
N ALA A 486 -44.29 39.82 -15.25
CA ALA A 486 -45.60 39.98 -15.87
C ALA A 486 -46.45 41.06 -15.15
N GLN A 487 -46.44 41.09 -13.80
CA GLN A 487 -47.14 42.11 -13.01
C GLN A 487 -46.59 43.52 -13.28
N PHE A 488 -45.27 43.69 -13.30
CA PHE A 488 -44.63 44.97 -13.61
C PHE A 488 -44.87 45.40 -15.07
N THR A 489 -44.92 44.46 -16.01
CA THR A 489 -45.29 44.74 -17.41
C THR A 489 -46.73 45.25 -17.50
N ALA A 490 -47.67 44.57 -16.85
CA ALA A 490 -49.08 44.98 -16.81
C ALA A 490 -49.27 46.35 -16.12
N LEU A 491 -48.54 46.62 -15.03
CA LEU A 491 -48.51 47.91 -14.37
C LEU A 491 -47.99 49.01 -15.30
N ASN A 492 -46.91 48.73 -16.05
CA ASN A 492 -46.37 49.67 -17.04
C ASN A 492 -47.38 49.97 -18.16
N THR A 493 -48.10 48.96 -18.66
CA THR A 493 -49.19 49.15 -19.61
C THR A 493 -50.31 50.01 -19.03
N LEU A 494 -50.73 49.77 -17.79
CA LEU A 494 -51.74 50.57 -17.11
C LEU A 494 -51.29 52.03 -16.94
N MET A 495 -50.06 52.25 -16.50
CA MET A 495 -49.48 53.60 -16.39
C MET A 495 -49.41 54.30 -17.75
N ALA A 496 -49.04 53.58 -18.82
CA ALA A 496 -49.06 54.12 -20.18
C ALA A 496 -50.49 54.49 -20.62
N THR A 497 -51.49 53.65 -20.35
CA THR A 497 -52.91 53.96 -20.63
C THR A 497 -53.39 55.15 -19.80
N MET A 498 -53.05 55.23 -18.51
CA MET A 498 -53.39 56.38 -17.66
C MET A 498 -52.71 57.66 -18.13
N ASN A 499 -51.45 57.60 -18.56
CA ASN A 499 -50.74 58.74 -19.12
C ASN A 499 -51.37 59.19 -20.44
N ASN A 500 -51.73 58.25 -21.33
CA ASN A 500 -52.46 58.55 -22.55
C ASN A 500 -53.85 59.16 -22.25
N ASN A 501 -54.59 58.62 -21.28
CA ASN A 501 -55.86 59.17 -20.85
C ASN A 501 -55.69 60.57 -20.23
N THR A 502 -54.63 60.82 -19.48
CA THR A 502 -54.32 62.13 -18.90
C THR A 502 -53.97 63.13 -20.00
N GLN A 503 -53.19 62.74 -21.00
CA GLN A 503 -52.93 63.56 -22.19
C GLN A 503 -54.21 63.82 -22.99
N TYR A 504 -55.07 62.82 -23.16
CA TYR A 504 -56.37 62.96 -23.80
C TYR A 504 -57.28 63.93 -23.02
N LEU A 505 -57.38 63.79 -21.70
CA LEU A 505 -58.13 64.71 -20.84
C LEU A 505 -57.53 66.13 -20.86
N THR A 506 -56.20 66.25 -20.90
CA THR A 506 -55.51 67.55 -21.04
C THR A 506 -55.79 68.18 -22.40
N GLN A 507 -55.87 67.39 -23.47
CA GLN A 507 -56.26 67.87 -24.80
C GLN A 507 -57.76 68.21 -24.88
N LEU A 508 -58.62 67.47 -24.17
CA LEU A 508 -60.07 67.65 -24.18
C LEU A 508 -60.52 68.86 -23.33
N PHE A 509 -60.02 68.98 -22.10
CA PHE A 509 -60.42 69.99 -21.13
C PHE A 509 -59.44 71.17 -21.00
N GLY A 510 -58.21 71.00 -21.50
CA GLY A 510 -57.16 72.00 -21.37
C GLY A 510 -56.26 71.72 -20.17
N GLY A 511 -54.97 72.02 -20.33
CA GLY A 511 -53.99 72.01 -19.26
C GLY A 511 -53.77 73.42 -18.70
N THR A 512 -52.88 73.55 -17.73
CA THR A 512 -52.54 74.82 -17.05
C THR A 512 -52.17 75.96 -18.02
N ASN A 513 -51.77 75.64 -19.27
CA ASN A 513 -51.36 76.60 -20.31
C ASN A 513 -52.02 76.38 -21.70
N SER A 514 -53.12 75.62 -21.82
CA SER A 514 -53.76 75.39 -23.14
C SER A 514 -55.27 75.21 -23.01
N ALA A 515 -56.06 75.90 -23.84
CA ALA A 515 -57.51 75.73 -23.93
C ALA A 515 -57.83 74.41 -24.65
N GLY A 516 -58.47 73.47 -23.96
CA GLY A 516 -58.81 72.16 -24.53
C GLY A 516 -59.85 72.27 -25.64
N ALA A 517 -60.00 71.20 -26.43
CA ALA A 517 -60.93 71.14 -27.57
C ALA A 517 -62.39 71.48 -27.21
N LEU A 518 -62.83 71.28 -25.95
CA LEU A 518 -64.15 71.72 -25.48
C LEU A 518 -64.28 73.24 -25.32
N ALA A 519 -63.18 73.95 -25.04
CA ALA A 519 -63.16 75.41 -24.94
C ALA A 519 -63.26 76.08 -26.30
N THR A 520 -62.81 75.41 -27.37
CA THR A 520 -62.90 75.88 -28.76
C THR A 520 -64.19 75.50 -29.48
N ALA A 521 -65.02 74.58 -28.94
CA ALA A 521 -66.28 74.17 -29.55
C ALA A 521 -67.50 75.06 -29.18
N LYS A 522 -67.32 76.07 -28.32
CA LYS A 522 -68.30 77.15 -28.07
C LYS A 522 -67.81 78.46 -28.73
N SER A 523 -67.87 78.50 -30.05
CA SER A 523 -67.86 79.75 -30.83
C SER A 523 -68.64 79.57 -32.10
#